data_AF-A0A858C035-F1
#
_entry.id   AF-A0A858C035-F1
#
_cell.length_a   1.000
_cell.length_b   1.000
_cell.length_c   1.000
_cell.angle_alpha   90.00
_cell.angle_beta   90.00
_cell.angle_gamma   90.00
#
_symmetry.space_group_name_H-M   'P 1'
#
loop_
_entity.id
_entity.type
_entity.pdbx_description
1 polymer ?
#
loop_
_entity_poly.entity_id
_entity_poly.type
_entity_poly.pdbx_seq_one_letter_code
_entity_poly.pdbx_strand_id
1 'polypeptide(L)'
;MKNEYLLTFSSFYKAKYAQEKITELGIRSTVKRAPSEIVTSCGYAVYVKTEDISQVLRIFDGEILTVKSIFLIDYSTGTTQYRRLSF
;
A
#
# COMPACT_ATOMS: atom_id res chain seq x y z
N MET A 1 -16.69 -3.62 5.84
CA MET A 1 -16.29 -2.19 5.79
C MET A 1 -14.90 -2.13 5.19
N LYS A 2 -14.67 -1.22 4.23
CA LYS A 2 -13.37 -1.11 3.55
C LYS A 2 -12.41 -0.24 4.35
N ASN A 3 -11.24 -0.80 4.64
CA ASN A 3 -10.11 -0.07 5.21
C ASN A 3 -9.22 0.50 4.11
N GLU A 4 -8.47 1.54 4.45
CA GLU A 4 -7.50 2.16 3.55
C GLU A 4 -6.09 1.84 4.02
N TYR A 5 -5.26 1.40 3.08
CA TYR A 5 -3.90 0.96 3.34
C TYR A 5 -2.93 1.69 2.41
N LEU A 6 -1.69 1.77 2.87
CA LEU A 6 -0.56 2.32 2.12
C LEU A 6 0.55 1.28 2.09
N LEU A 7 0.97 0.89 0.89
CA LEU A 7 2.04 -0.07 0.64
C LEU A 7 3.25 0.66 0.05
N THR A 8 4.42 0.51 0.67
CA THR A 8 5.67 1.11 0.18
C THR A 8 6.52 0.10 -0.58
N PHE A 9 7.30 0.61 -1.53
CA PHE A 9 8.16 -0.19 -2.41
C PHE A 9 9.55 0.45 -2.50
N SER A 10 10.52 -0.29 -3.06
CA SER A 10 11.88 0.25 -3.22
C SER A 10 12.05 1.19 -4.41
N SER A 11 11.05 1.31 -5.30
CA SER A 11 11.08 2.22 -6.45
C SER A 11 9.67 2.56 -6.94
N PHE A 12 9.55 3.66 -7.69
CA PHE A 12 8.30 4.05 -8.34
C PHE A 12 7.79 2.99 -9.33
N TYR A 13 8.68 2.41 -10.15
CA TYR A 13 8.32 1.36 -11.11
C TYR A 13 7.68 0.14 -10.42
N LYS A 14 8.24 -0.28 -9.28
CA LYS A 14 7.69 -1.36 -8.47
C LYS A 14 6.31 -1.01 -7.90
N ALA A 15 6.12 0.22 -7.42
CA ALA A 15 4.82 0.68 -6.95
C ALA A 15 3.78 0.71 -8.09
N LYS A 16 4.17 1.12 -9.31
CA LYS A 16 3.29 1.11 -10.48
C LYS A 16 2.89 -0.28 -10.91
N TYR A 17 3.86 -1.18 -11.02
CA TYR A 17 3.60 -2.58 -11.31
C TYR A 17 2.67 -3.22 -10.28
N ALA A 18 2.91 -2.98 -8.99
CA ALA A 18 2.03 -3.44 -7.91
C ALA A 18 0.59 -2.91 -8.08
N GLN A 19 0.44 -1.62 -8.40
CA GLN A 19 -0.87 -1.01 -8.63
C GLN A 19 -1.63 -1.65 -9.80
N GLU A 20 -0.94 -1.99 -10.89
CA GLU A 20 -1.54 -2.70 -12.02
C GLU A 20 -2.07 -4.07 -11.58
N LYS A 21 -1.25 -4.88 -10.88
CA LYS A 21 -1.66 -6.19 -10.37
C LYS A 21 -2.82 -6.14 -9.38
N ILE A 22 -2.83 -5.16 -8.49
CA ILE A 22 -3.95 -4.95 -7.57
C ILE A 22 -5.22 -4.56 -8.34
N THR A 23 -5.09 -3.75 -9.39
CA THR A 23 -6.21 -3.32 -10.23
C THR A 23 -6.77 -4.47 -11.07
N GLU A 24 -5.93 -5.40 -11.55
CA GLU A 24 -6.34 -6.63 -12.26
C GLU A 24 -7.29 -7.50 -11.41
N LEU A 25 -7.18 -7.46 -10.08
CA LEU A 25 -8.11 -8.13 -9.16
C LEU A 25 -9.42 -7.36 -8.89
N GLY A 26 -9.63 -6.22 -9.58
CA GLY A 26 -10.77 -5.35 -9.34
C GLY A 26 -10.68 -4.52 -8.05
N ILE A 27 -9.50 -4.50 -7.40
CA ILE A 27 -9.28 -3.71 -6.19
C ILE A 27 -8.84 -2.30 -6.57
N ARG A 28 -9.60 -1.30 -6.14
CA ARG A 28 -9.27 0.10 -6.41
C ARG A 28 -7.98 0.48 -5.69
N SER A 29 -6.99 0.89 -6.48
CA SER A 29 -5.69 1.33 -5.98
C SER A 29 -5.15 2.52 -6.76
N THR A 30 -4.20 3.26 -6.18
CA THR A 30 -3.57 4.41 -6.82
C THR A 30 -2.16 4.62 -6.29
N VAL A 31 -1.24 5.03 -7.17
CA VAL A 31 0.12 5.41 -6.76
C VAL A 31 0.16 6.90 -6.50
N LYS A 32 0.62 7.30 -5.31
CA LYS A 32 0.81 8.71 -4.93
C LYS A 32 2.14 8.86 -4.18
N ARG A 33 2.57 10.10 -3.97
CA ARG A 33 3.70 10.36 -3.07
C ARG A 33 3.37 9.84 -1.67
N ALA A 34 4.35 9.21 -1.04
CA ALA A 34 4.23 8.81 0.35
C ALA A 34 4.17 10.09 1.22
N PRO A 35 3.34 10.11 2.28
CA PRO A 35 3.32 11.18 3.27
C PRO A 35 4.70 11.32 3.91
N SER A 36 5.12 12.56 4.19
CA SER A 36 6.46 12.86 4.72
C SER A 36 6.78 12.11 6.00
N GLU A 37 5.78 11.81 6.83
CA GLU A 37 5.94 11.05 8.07
C GLU A 37 6.31 9.58 7.83
N ILE A 38 6.09 9.08 6.62
CA ILE A 38 6.29 7.68 6.20
C ILE A 38 7.27 7.57 5.03
N VAL A 39 7.81 8.69 4.53
CA VAL A 39 8.64 8.70 3.32
C VAL A 39 9.77 7.69 3.47
N THR A 40 9.70 6.66 2.62
CA THR A 40 10.78 5.72 2.36
C THR A 40 11.66 6.23 1.23
N SER A 41 12.78 5.55 0.97
CA SER A 41 13.79 5.96 -0.02
C SER A 41 13.27 6.28 -1.43
N CYS A 42 12.13 5.73 -1.87
CA CYS A 42 11.57 6.04 -3.20
C CYS A 42 10.52 7.16 -3.23
N GLY A 43 9.99 7.58 -2.07
CA GLY A 43 9.01 8.68 -1.98
C GLY A 43 7.61 8.40 -2.54
N TYR A 44 7.29 7.18 -2.98
CA TYR A 44 5.98 6.79 -3.49
C TYR A 44 5.39 5.58 -2.76
N ALA A 45 4.06 5.51 -2.73
CA ALA A 45 3.32 4.39 -2.16
C ALA A 45 2.07 4.07 -2.97
N VAL A 46 1.61 2.83 -2.87
CA VAL A 46 0.33 2.38 -3.42
C VAL A 46 -0.72 2.49 -2.32
N TYR A 47 -1.73 3.31 -2.55
CA TYR A 47 -2.91 3.43 -1.72
C TYR A 47 -3.94 2.42 -2.19
N VAL A 48 -4.48 1.63 -1.27
CA VAL A 48 -5.41 0.53 -1.56
C VAL A 48 -6.59 0.64 -0.62
N LYS A 49 -7.79 0.45 -1.15
CA LYS A 49 -9.01 0.37 -0.34
C LYS A 49 -9.62 -1.03 -0.44
N THR A 50 -9.54 -1.81 0.63
CA THR A 50 -9.95 -3.22 0.65
C THR A 50 -10.55 -3.60 2.01
N GLU A 51 -11.38 -4.64 2.04
CA GLU A 51 -11.86 -5.25 3.29
C GLU A 51 -10.86 -6.28 3.83
N ASP A 52 -10.05 -6.88 2.93
CA ASP A 52 -9.04 -7.87 3.25
C ASP A 52 -7.71 -7.48 2.61
N ILE A 53 -6.73 -7.11 3.44
CA ILE A 53 -5.38 -6.78 2.99
C ILE A 53 -4.59 -8.05 2.64
N SER A 54 -4.89 -9.20 3.24
CA SER A 54 -4.20 -10.45 2.95
C SER A 54 -4.42 -10.89 1.50
N GLN A 55 -5.61 -10.65 0.93
CA GLN A 55 -5.85 -10.88 -0.51
C GLN A 55 -4.90 -10.07 -1.40
N VAL A 56 -4.60 -8.83 -1.03
CA VAL A 56 -3.65 -7.97 -1.75
C VAL A 56 -2.22 -8.49 -1.61
N LEU A 57 -1.85 -8.94 -0.41
CA LEU A 57 -0.48 -9.43 -0.15
C LEU A 57 -0.19 -10.74 -0.87
N ARG A 58 -1.19 -11.63 -1.03
CA ARG A 58 -1.05 -12.88 -1.78
C ARG A 58 -0.65 -12.70 -3.25
N ILE A 59 -0.91 -11.53 -3.84
CA ILE A 59 -0.43 -11.18 -5.19
C ILE A 59 1.09 -11.22 -5.27
N PHE A 60 1.75 -10.90 -4.16
CA PHE A 60 3.19 -10.78 -4.08
C PHE A 60 3.85 -12.07 -3.55
N ASP A 61 3.07 -13.09 -3.21
CA ASP A 61 3.59 -14.39 -2.79
C ASP A 61 4.25 -15.08 -4.00
N GLY A 62 5.56 -15.32 -3.92
CA GLY A 62 6.33 -15.94 -5.01
C GLY A 62 6.78 -14.97 -6.12
N GLU A 63 6.39 -13.69 -6.04
CA GLU A 63 6.86 -12.65 -6.96
C GLU A 63 8.21 -12.05 -6.52
N ILE A 64 9.01 -11.57 -7.49
CA ILE A 64 10.24 -10.81 -7.21
C ILE A 64 9.91 -9.43 -6.57
N LEU A 65 8.63 -9.04 -6.62
CA LEU A 65 8.14 -7.76 -6.10
C LEU A 65 7.91 -7.81 -4.58
N THR A 66 8.90 -7.36 -3.80
CA THR A 66 8.77 -7.26 -2.34
C THR A 66 8.10 -5.95 -1.89
N VAL A 67 7.00 -6.05 -1.14
CA VAL A 67 6.42 -4.94 -0.37
C VAL A 67 7.36 -4.60 0.79
N LYS A 68 7.72 -3.32 0.96
CA LYS A 68 8.67 -2.90 2.01
C LYS A 68 8.00 -2.66 3.35
N SER A 69 6.84 -2.01 3.37
CA SER A 69 6.07 -1.74 4.57
C SER A 69 4.61 -1.49 4.21
N ILE A 70 3.73 -1.81 5.14
CA ILE A 70 2.29 -1.65 4.99
C ILE A 70 1.80 -0.81 6.16
N PHE A 71 0.94 0.16 5.88
CA PHE A 71 0.35 1.03 6.88
C PHE A 71 -1.17 1.02 6.75
N LEU A 72 -1.86 0.91 7.87
CA LEU A 72 -3.28 1.21 7.96
C LEU A 72 -3.44 2.73 8.10
N ILE A 73 -4.32 3.32 7.31
CA ILE A 73 -4.69 4.74 7.40
C ILE A 73 -5.88 4.86 8.36
N ASP A 74 -5.66 5.55 9.47
CA ASP A 74 -6.64 5.76 10.53
C ASP A 74 -7.03 7.25 10.58
N TYR A 75 -8.33 7.52 10.47
CA TYR A 75 -8.90 8.88 10.48
C TYR A 75 -9.63 9.22 11.79
N SER A 76 -9.61 8.33 12.78
CA SER A 76 -10.42 8.45 14.00
C SER A 76 -10.07 9.64 14.89
N THR A 77 -8.83 10.12 14.85
CA THR A 77 -8.33 11.18 15.75
C THR A 77 -8.45 12.59 15.19
N GLY A 78 -9.18 12.81 14.09
CA GLY A 78 -9.28 14.11 13.39
C GLY A 78 -8.01 14.52 12.63
N THR A 79 -6.94 13.73 12.76
CA THR A 79 -5.70 13.80 12.00
C THR A 79 -5.44 12.45 11.36
N THR A 80 -4.89 12.42 10.15
CA THR A 80 -4.56 11.17 9.47
C THR A 80 -3.37 10.51 10.16
N GLN A 81 -3.59 9.33 10.73
CA GLN A 81 -2.52 8.51 11.30
C GLN A 81 -2.20 7.32 10.40
N TYR A 82 -0.93 6.93 10.41
CA TYR A 82 -0.43 5.81 9.63
C TYR A 82 0.16 4.77 10.56
N ARG A 83 -0.59 3.71 10.83
CA ARG A 83 -0.15 2.63 11.72
C ARG A 83 0.54 1.55 10.91
N ARG A 84 1.85 1.39 11.12
CA ARG A 84 2.62 0.32 10.47
C ARG A 84 2.09 -1.05 10.93
N LEU A 85 1.81 -1.92 9.97
CA LEU A 85 1.45 -3.31 10.22
C LEU A 85 2.71 -4.17 10.12
N SER A 86 2.80 -5.17 10.99
CA SER A 86 3.83 -6.22 10.94
C SER A 86 3.14 -7.51 10.55
N PHE A 87 3.65 -8.19 9.52
CA PHE A 87 3.16 -9.46 9.01
C PHE A 87 4.30 -10.47 9.03
#